data_AF-A0A4S8LG13-F1
#
_entry.id   AF-A0A4S8LG13-F1
#
_cell.length_a   1.000
_cell.length_b   1.000
_cell.length_c   1.000
_cell.angle_alpha   90.00
_cell.angle_beta   90.00
_cell.angle_gamma   90.00
#
_symmetry.space_group_name_H-M   'P 1'
#
loop_
_entity.id
_entity.type
_entity.pdbx_description
1 polymer ?
#
loop_
_entity_poly.entity_id
_entity_poly.type
_entity_poly.pdbx_seq_one_letter_code
_entity_poly.pdbx_strand_id
1 'polypeptide(L)'
;MPASRNSSTKHNRKVPTHPYKPHQWQTPHDDFLRMMQPPIAPAYFISDDEELKAAFLIRCQINLAIESQLVPCAKEPGRNHLVSISRKGILEIECNQCDVEDRCRFMSIVEEIQLQSALRQWRIFAVQRQEMEEYRRQFWELVAEVEEECKMVKN
;
A
#
# COMPACT_ATOMS: atom_id res chain seq x y z
N MET A 1 -43.34 -50.40 -12.64
CA MET A 1 -41.90 -50.43 -12.32
C MET A 1 -41.30 -49.08 -12.67
N PRO A 2 -40.69 -48.32 -11.75
CA PRO A 2 -39.77 -47.25 -12.12
C PRO A 2 -38.31 -47.72 -11.96
N ALA A 3 -37.51 -47.45 -12.98
CA ALA A 3 -36.08 -47.73 -12.99
C ALA A 3 -35.32 -46.70 -12.15
N SER A 4 -34.60 -47.21 -11.16
CA SER A 4 -33.49 -46.56 -10.45
C SER A 4 -32.27 -46.41 -11.38
N ARG A 5 -31.49 -45.33 -11.18
CA ARG A 5 -30.06 -45.07 -11.53
C ARG A 5 -29.89 -43.55 -11.76
N ASN A 6 -28.94 -42.80 -11.22
CA ASN A 6 -27.68 -43.08 -10.53
C ASN A 6 -27.37 -41.90 -9.59
N SER A 7 -26.94 -42.22 -8.37
CA SER A 7 -26.30 -41.29 -7.44
C SER A 7 -24.88 -40.96 -7.93
N SER A 8 -24.67 -39.72 -8.39
CA SER A 8 -23.33 -39.17 -8.55
C SER A 8 -22.88 -38.61 -7.21
N THR A 9 -22.19 -39.43 -6.41
CA THR A 9 -21.46 -38.97 -5.23
C THR A 9 -20.22 -38.21 -5.69
N LYS A 10 -20.40 -36.94 -6.04
CA LYS A 10 -19.28 -35.99 -6.04
C LYS A 10 -18.84 -35.83 -4.59
N HIS A 11 -17.71 -36.43 -4.25
CA HIS A 11 -16.99 -36.10 -3.03
C HIS A 11 -16.64 -34.61 -3.08
N ASN A 12 -17.48 -33.79 -2.43
CA ASN A 12 -17.14 -32.43 -2.03
C ASN A 12 -15.97 -32.52 -1.03
N ARG A 13 -14.74 -32.53 -1.54
CA ARG A 13 -13.59 -32.11 -0.76
C ARG A 13 -13.83 -30.65 -0.39
N LYS A 14 -14.37 -30.43 0.80
CA LYS A 14 -14.40 -29.12 1.44
C LYS A 14 -12.94 -28.70 1.62
N VAL A 15 -12.46 -27.80 0.77
CA VAL A 15 -11.24 -27.05 1.05
C VAL A 15 -11.58 -26.18 2.26
N PRO A 16 -10.93 -26.32 3.42
CA PRO A 16 -10.98 -25.29 4.42
C PRO A 16 -10.08 -24.16 3.90
N THR A 17 -10.60 -23.39 2.94
CA THR A 17 -10.11 -22.04 2.70
C THR A 17 -10.48 -21.30 3.96
N HIS A 18 -9.54 -21.15 4.88
CA HIS A 18 -9.71 -20.16 5.93
C HIS A 18 -9.80 -18.84 5.17
N PRO A 19 -11.00 -18.24 5.01
CA PRO A 19 -11.09 -16.99 4.29
C PRO A 19 -10.27 -16.04 5.15
N TYR A 20 -9.31 -15.37 4.52
CA TYR A 20 -8.65 -14.20 5.06
C TYR A 20 -9.65 -13.47 5.99
N LYS A 21 -9.37 -13.46 7.30
CA LYS A 21 -10.25 -12.81 8.28
C LYS A 21 -9.89 -11.34 8.24
N PRO A 22 -10.73 -10.45 7.67
CA PRO A 22 -10.42 -9.04 7.62
C PRO A 22 -10.26 -8.55 9.06
N HIS A 23 -9.09 -8.00 9.36
CA HIS A 23 -8.76 -7.53 10.69
C HIS A 23 -9.42 -6.16 10.95
N GLN A 24 -9.31 -5.70 12.20
CA GLN A 24 -9.95 -4.52 12.75
C GLN A 24 -9.67 -3.26 11.90
N TRP A 25 -10.73 -2.76 11.27
CA TRP A 25 -10.67 -1.61 10.36
C TRP A 25 -10.19 -0.35 11.08
N GLN A 26 -9.12 0.26 10.59
CA GLN A 26 -8.68 1.57 11.02
C GLN A 26 -8.74 2.54 9.84
N THR A 27 -9.48 3.63 10.00
CA THR A 27 -9.40 4.74 9.05
C THR A 27 -8.10 5.49 9.34
N PRO A 28 -7.24 5.71 8.33
CA PRO A 28 -6.03 6.51 8.52
C PRO A 28 -6.39 7.92 9.00
N HIS A 29 -5.72 8.39 10.06
CA HIS A 29 -5.84 9.78 10.52
C HIS A 29 -5.03 10.73 9.64
N ASP A 30 -5.48 11.97 9.51
CA ASP A 30 -4.80 13.01 8.71
C ASP A 30 -3.32 13.19 9.11
N ASP A 31 -3.01 13.10 10.41
CA ASP A 31 -1.63 13.18 10.90
C ASP A 31 -0.75 12.04 10.35
N PHE A 32 -1.28 10.83 10.30
CA PHE A 32 -0.59 9.68 9.70
C PHE A 32 -0.37 9.90 8.19
N LEU A 33 -1.37 10.41 7.48
CA LEU A 33 -1.26 10.71 6.05
C LEU A 33 -0.16 11.75 5.75
N ARG A 34 -0.02 12.75 6.62
CA ARG A 34 1.06 13.75 6.53
C ARG A 34 2.43 13.16 6.86
N MET A 35 2.52 12.27 7.85
CA MET A 35 3.77 11.60 8.22
C MET A 35 4.32 10.69 7.12
N MET A 36 3.48 10.16 6.24
CA MET A 36 3.89 9.34 5.09
C MET A 36 4.44 10.17 3.91
N GLN A 37 4.95 11.38 4.14
CA GLN A 37 5.50 12.23 3.08
C GLN A 37 7.00 12.51 3.30
N PRO A 38 7.89 12.03 2.41
CA PRO A 38 7.59 11.24 1.21
C PRO A 38 7.19 9.80 1.62
N PRO A 39 6.48 9.05 0.76
CA PRO A 39 6.04 7.72 1.13
C PRO A 39 7.24 6.77 1.12
N ILE A 40 7.67 6.36 2.31
CA ILE A 40 8.80 5.44 2.51
C ILE A 40 8.24 4.01 2.59
N ALA A 41 8.20 3.33 1.44
CA ALA A 41 7.79 1.93 1.39
C ALA A 41 8.94 0.99 1.84
N PRO A 42 8.62 -0.15 2.46
CA PRO A 42 9.61 -1.16 2.81
C PRO A 42 10.32 -1.75 1.58
N ALA A 43 11.52 -2.31 1.77
CA ALA A 43 12.34 -2.84 0.68
C ALA A 43 11.71 -4.00 -0.12
N TYR A 44 10.69 -4.66 0.43
CA TYR A 44 9.96 -5.72 -0.26
C TYR A 44 8.84 -5.20 -1.18
N PHE A 45 8.54 -3.90 -1.14
CA PHE A 45 7.57 -3.28 -2.03
C PHE A 45 8.24 -2.85 -3.35
N ILE A 46 7.70 -3.30 -4.48
CA ILE A 46 8.32 -3.16 -5.80
C ILE A 46 7.57 -2.16 -6.67
N SER A 47 7.76 -0.87 -6.39
CA SER A 47 7.35 0.24 -7.26
C SER A 47 8.11 1.51 -6.89
N ASP A 48 8.49 2.30 -7.89
CA ASP A 48 9.11 3.61 -7.70
C ASP A 48 8.08 4.75 -7.60
N ASP A 49 6.87 4.53 -8.12
CA ASP A 49 5.76 5.48 -8.09
C ASP A 49 5.33 5.81 -6.65
N GLU A 50 5.42 7.09 -6.28
CA GLU A 50 5.08 7.57 -4.94
C GLU A 50 3.63 7.36 -4.57
N GLU A 51 2.72 7.47 -5.54
CA GLU A 51 1.29 7.25 -5.30
C GLU A 51 1.03 5.78 -5.00
N LEU A 52 1.70 4.86 -5.70
CA LEU A 52 1.60 3.42 -5.41
C LEU A 52 2.23 3.08 -4.05
N LYS A 53 3.36 3.71 -3.69
CA LYS A 53 3.95 3.57 -2.34
C LYS A 53 2.97 4.04 -1.26
N ALA A 54 2.36 5.20 -1.45
CA ALA A 54 1.36 5.73 -0.52
C ALA A 54 0.13 4.82 -0.44
N ALA A 55 -0.38 4.33 -1.57
CA ALA A 55 -1.49 3.41 -1.62
C ALA A 55 -1.19 2.12 -0.84
N PHE A 56 0.02 1.57 -0.98
CA PHE A 56 0.46 0.40 -0.22
C PHE A 56 0.51 0.67 1.29
N LEU A 57 1.10 1.79 1.71
CA LEU A 57 1.20 2.15 3.13
C LEU A 57 -0.19 2.39 3.76
N ILE A 58 -1.08 3.09 3.04
CA ILE A 58 -2.47 3.27 3.44
C ILE A 58 -3.18 1.92 3.56
N ARG A 59 -2.96 1.01 2.59
CA ARG A 59 -3.54 -0.33 2.61
C ARG A 59 -3.11 -1.11 3.85
N CYS A 60 -1.82 -1.05 4.20
CA CYS A 60 -1.29 -1.68 5.41
C CYS A 60 -1.91 -1.09 6.68
N GLN A 61 -2.15 0.23 6.71
CA GLN A 61 -2.81 0.88 7.85
C GLN A 61 -4.28 0.48 8.00
N ILE A 62 -5.01 0.36 6.89
CA ILE A 62 -6.40 -0.11 6.89
C ILE A 62 -6.46 -1.57 7.36
N ASN A 63 -5.43 -2.34 7.01
CA ASN A 63 -5.41 -3.78 7.15
C ASN A 63 -4.03 -4.31 7.56
N LEU A 64 -3.80 -4.33 8.87
CA LEU A 64 -2.56 -4.76 9.51
C LEU A 64 -2.23 -6.25 9.26
N ALA A 65 -3.20 -7.05 8.78
CA ALA A 65 -2.96 -8.44 8.43
C ALA A 65 -2.08 -8.57 7.17
N ILE A 66 -1.96 -7.53 6.34
CA ILE A 66 -1.11 -7.54 5.15
C ILE A 66 0.35 -7.77 5.56
N GLU A 67 0.89 -6.91 6.42
CA GLU A 67 2.30 -6.99 6.83
C GLU A 67 2.61 -8.23 7.67
N SER A 68 1.65 -8.69 8.46
CA SER A 68 1.85 -9.83 9.36
C SER A 68 1.56 -11.20 8.74
N GLN A 69 0.71 -11.29 7.71
CA GLN A 69 0.22 -12.58 7.18
C GLN A 69 0.43 -12.77 5.67
N LEU A 70 0.53 -11.69 4.89
CA LEU A 70 0.68 -11.76 3.43
C LEU A 70 2.13 -11.49 3.00
N VAL A 71 2.82 -10.55 3.64
CA VAL A 71 4.21 -10.21 3.33
C VAL A 71 5.16 -11.37 3.66
N PRO A 72 5.13 -12.02 4.83
CA PRO A 72 6.07 -13.11 5.13
C PRO A 72 5.71 -14.38 4.36
N CYS A 73 6.72 -15.07 3.82
CA CYS A 73 6.50 -16.36 3.20
C CYS A 73 6.29 -17.44 4.27
N ALA A 74 5.15 -18.13 4.21
CA ALA A 74 4.84 -19.23 5.13
C ALA A 74 5.71 -20.49 4.88
N LYS A 75 6.32 -20.60 3.70
CA LYS A 75 7.11 -21.77 3.26
C LYS A 75 8.62 -21.52 3.34
N GLU A 76 9.06 -20.27 3.26
CA GLU A 76 10.44 -19.84 3.51
C GLU A 76 10.50 -18.88 4.70
N PRO A 77 10.67 -19.40 5.92
CA PRO A 77 10.84 -18.58 7.11
C PRO A 77 12.04 -17.63 6.94
N GLY A 78 11.83 -16.34 7.23
CA GLY A 78 12.86 -15.31 7.10
C GLY A 78 12.90 -14.62 5.74
N ARG A 79 12.03 -15.00 4.80
CA ARG A 79 11.87 -14.31 3.51
C ARG A 79 10.51 -13.63 3.40
N ASN A 80 10.53 -12.37 2.95
CA ASN A 80 9.33 -11.65 2.57
C ASN A 80 9.05 -11.86 1.07
N HIS A 81 7.78 -11.97 0.71
CA HIS A 81 7.35 -11.88 -0.68
C HIS A 81 7.62 -10.49 -1.22
N LEU A 82 7.87 -10.41 -2.52
CA LEU A 82 7.83 -9.15 -3.24
C LEU A 82 6.37 -8.74 -3.44
N VAL A 83 6.06 -7.49 -3.16
CA VAL A 83 4.69 -6.98 -3.18
C VAL A 83 4.59 -5.79 -4.10
N SER A 84 3.66 -5.82 -5.04
CA SER A 84 3.18 -4.64 -5.77
C SER A 84 1.72 -4.34 -5.41
N ILE A 85 1.28 -3.15 -5.77
CA ILE A 85 -0.13 -2.77 -5.66
C ILE A 85 -0.56 -2.16 -6.99
N SER A 86 -1.71 -2.59 -7.49
CA SER A 86 -2.32 -1.98 -8.67
C SER A 86 -2.83 -0.56 -8.33
N ARG A 87 -3.09 0.25 -9.36
CA ARG A 87 -3.75 1.56 -9.20
C ARG A 87 -5.13 1.48 -8.56
N LYS A 88 -5.76 0.30 -8.58
CA LYS A 88 -7.04 0.04 -7.91
C LYS A 88 -6.88 -0.29 -6.43
N GLY A 89 -5.66 -0.48 -5.93
CA GLY A 89 -5.41 -0.85 -4.54
C GLY A 89 -5.37 -2.34 -4.26
N ILE A 90 -5.42 -3.17 -5.30
CA ILE A 90 -5.33 -4.63 -5.18
C ILE A 90 -3.85 -5.02 -5.03
N LEU A 91 -3.55 -5.82 -4.00
CA LEU A 91 -2.21 -6.36 -3.77
C LEU A 91 -1.91 -7.47 -4.76
N GLU A 92 -0.73 -7.37 -5.35
CA GLU A 92 -0.19 -8.33 -6.30
C GLU A 92 1.06 -8.93 -5.65
N ILE A 93 0.96 -10.22 -5.31
CA ILE A 93 2.03 -10.97 -4.66
C ILE A 93 2.14 -12.30 -5.39
N GLU A 94 3.29 -12.54 -6.02
CA GLU A 94 3.59 -13.80 -6.69
C GLU A 94 4.62 -14.59 -5.87
N CYS A 95 4.37 -15.88 -5.68
CA CYS A 95 5.28 -16.75 -4.94
C CYS A 95 5.25 -18.18 -5.49
N ASN A 96 6.41 -18.68 -5.92
CA ASN A 96 6.54 -20.04 -6.46
C ASN A 96 6.37 -21.15 -5.40
N GLN A 97 6.30 -20.79 -4.12
CA GLN A 97 6.35 -21.76 -3.03
C GLN A 97 5.09 -21.82 -2.19
N CYS A 98 4.26 -20.76 -2.18
CA CYS A 98 3.02 -20.74 -1.43
C CYS A 98 1.87 -20.13 -2.23
N ASP A 99 0.65 -20.46 -1.82
CA ASP A 99 -0.63 -20.01 -2.37
C ASP A 99 -1.02 -18.60 -1.89
N VAL A 100 -0.06 -17.67 -1.80
CA VAL A 100 -0.34 -16.29 -1.35
C VAL A 100 -1.22 -15.53 -2.34
N GLU A 101 -1.14 -15.84 -3.63
CA GLU A 101 -1.97 -15.23 -4.68
C GLU A 101 -3.47 -15.34 -4.40
N ASP A 102 -3.92 -16.52 -3.94
CA ASP A 102 -5.33 -16.75 -3.65
C ASP A 102 -5.82 -15.95 -2.43
N ARG A 103 -4.89 -15.56 -1.56
CA ARG A 103 -5.16 -14.79 -0.32
C ARG A 103 -5.10 -13.28 -0.53
N CYS A 104 -4.35 -12.79 -1.53
CA CYS A 104 -4.15 -11.35 -1.77
C CYS A 104 -5.10 -10.74 -2.81
N ARG A 105 -5.80 -11.57 -3.60
CA ARG A 105 -6.71 -11.13 -4.68
C ARG A 105 -7.96 -10.37 -4.22
N PHE A 106 -8.32 -10.45 -2.94
CA PHE A 106 -9.58 -9.89 -2.46
C PHE A 106 -9.38 -8.62 -1.64
N MET A 107 -10.07 -7.56 -2.07
CA MET A 107 -10.29 -6.33 -1.33
C MET A 107 -11.80 -6.17 -1.17
N SER A 108 -12.25 -5.93 0.06
CA SER A 108 -13.66 -5.63 0.32
C SER A 108 -14.03 -4.23 -0.18
N ILE A 109 -15.32 -4.01 -0.45
CA ILE A 109 -15.85 -2.70 -0.89
C ILE A 109 -15.54 -1.62 0.16
N VAL A 110 -15.60 -1.96 1.46
CA VAL A 110 -15.30 -1.02 2.55
C VAL A 110 -13.84 -0.58 2.51
N GLU A 111 -12.92 -1.53 2.33
CA GLU A 111 -11.50 -1.25 2.17
C GLU A 111 -11.19 -0.38 0.96
N GLU A 112 -11.85 -0.67 -0.16
CA GLU A 112 -11.69 0.11 -1.39
C GLU A 112 -12.12 1.57 -1.15
N ILE A 113 -13.28 1.78 -0.53
CA ILE A 113 -13.76 3.14 -0.20
C ILE A 113 -12.79 3.85 0.74
N GLN A 114 -12.32 3.19 1.80
CA GLN A 114 -11.37 3.77 2.76
C GLN A 114 -10.05 4.13 2.08
N LEU A 115 -9.51 3.23 1.26
CA LEU A 115 -8.28 3.44 0.52
C LEU A 115 -8.41 4.64 -0.42
N GLN A 116 -9.47 4.69 -1.24
CA GLN A 116 -9.67 5.79 -2.18
C GLN A 116 -9.87 7.13 -1.49
N SER A 117 -10.57 7.14 -0.34
CA SER A 117 -10.74 8.34 0.47
C SER A 117 -9.41 8.84 1.03
N ALA A 118 -8.64 7.95 1.68
CA ALA A 118 -7.35 8.28 2.26
C ALA A 118 -6.31 8.68 1.20
N LEU A 119 -6.29 8.01 0.05
CA LEU A 119 -5.39 8.34 -1.05
C LEU A 119 -5.69 9.72 -1.63
N ARG A 120 -6.98 10.11 -1.72
CA ARG A 120 -7.36 11.46 -2.13
C ARG A 120 -6.84 12.52 -1.15
N GLN A 121 -6.96 12.28 0.15
CA GLN A 121 -6.43 13.19 1.18
C GLN A 121 -4.90 13.27 1.12
N TRP A 122 -4.22 12.13 0.97
CA TRP A 122 -2.77 12.09 0.83
C TRP A 122 -2.28 12.90 -0.38
N ARG A 123 -2.96 12.81 -1.54
CA ARG A 123 -2.62 13.61 -2.73
C ARG A 123 -2.70 15.11 -2.46
N ILE A 124 -3.71 15.57 -1.70
CA ILE A 124 -3.83 16.99 -1.31
C ILE A 124 -2.61 17.42 -0.50
N PHE A 125 -2.23 16.61 0.50
CA PHE A 125 -1.03 16.91 1.30
C PHE A 125 0.24 16.88 0.46
N ALA A 126 0.33 15.98 -0.54
CA ALA A 126 1.52 15.81 -1.36
C ALA A 126 1.77 17.06 -2.21
N VAL A 127 0.69 17.62 -2.79
CA VAL A 127 0.74 18.89 -3.52
C VAL A 127 1.16 20.04 -2.59
N GLN A 128 0.52 20.17 -1.41
CA GLN A 128 0.86 21.22 -0.45
C GLN A 128 2.33 21.16 -0.01
N ARG A 129 2.86 19.95 0.16
CA ARG A 129 4.26 19.75 0.52
C ARG A 129 5.20 20.13 -0.62
N GLN A 130 4.88 19.75 -1.85
CA GLN A 130 5.66 20.14 -3.03
C GLN A 130 5.71 21.67 -3.19
N GLU A 131 4.57 22.36 -3.01
CA GLU A 131 4.51 23.82 -3.02
C GLU A 131 5.39 24.42 -1.91
N MET A 132 5.32 23.88 -0.69
CA MET A 132 6.15 24.33 0.42
C MET A 132 7.65 24.10 0.18
N GLU A 133 8.04 22.96 -0.40
CA GLU A 133 9.43 22.67 -0.75
C GLU A 133 9.95 23.60 -1.86
N GLU A 134 9.10 23.92 -2.83
CA GLU A 134 9.38 24.91 -3.88
C GLU A 134 9.60 26.31 -3.28
N TYR A 135 8.69 26.78 -2.42
CA TYR A 135 8.86 28.06 -1.71
C TYR A 135 10.13 28.08 -0.86
N ARG A 136 10.42 26.97 -0.16
CA ARG A 136 11.64 26.85 0.64
C ARG A 136 12.89 26.95 -0.24
N ARG A 137 12.89 26.33 -1.41
CA ARG A 137 14.01 26.42 -2.37
C ARG A 137 14.22 27.86 -2.82
N GLN A 138 13.16 28.52 -3.30
CA GLN A 138 13.20 29.91 -3.75
C GLN A 138 13.69 30.87 -2.65
N PHE A 139 13.25 30.66 -1.41
CA PHE A 139 13.73 31.44 -0.26
C PHE A 139 15.24 31.33 -0.08
N TRP A 140 15.80 30.11 -0.13
CA TRP A 140 17.24 29.90 0.05
C TRP A 140 18.07 30.39 -1.13
N GLU A 141 17.54 30.32 -2.35
CA GLU A 141 18.15 30.94 -3.53
C GLU A 141 18.28 32.46 -3.35
N LEU A 142 17.21 33.14 -2.92
CA LEU A 142 17.22 34.57 -2.65
C LEU A 142 18.20 34.95 -1.52
N VAL A 143 18.26 34.16 -0.45
CA VAL A 143 19.22 34.37 0.64
C VAL A 143 20.66 34.29 0.11
N ALA A 144 20.96 33.32 -0.75
CA ALA A 144 22.28 33.18 -1.35
C ALA A 144 22.62 34.39 -2.26
N GLU A 145 21.69 34.85 -3.08
CA GLU A 145 21.87 36.03 -3.93
C GLU A 145 22.17 37.29 -3.11
N VAL A 146 21.39 37.56 -2.05
CA VAL A 146 21.60 38.71 -1.17
C VAL A 146 22.95 38.62 -0.45
N GLU A 147 23.36 37.43 -0.02
CA GLU A 147 24.67 37.22 0.60
C GLU A 147 25.83 37.50 -0.37
N GLU A 148 25.69 37.13 -1.66
CA GLU A 148 26.67 37.44 -2.70
C GLU A 148 26.75 38.93 -2.99
N GLU A 149 25.61 39.61 -3.16
CA GLU A 149 25.56 41.07 -3.34
C GLU A 149 26.22 41.81 -2.16
N CYS A 150 25.92 41.40 -0.92
CA CYS A 150 26.52 41.98 0.28
C CYS A 150 28.04 41.79 0.36
N LYS A 151 28.58 40.72 -0.22
CA LYS A 151 30.03 40.49 -0.30
C LYS A 151 30.66 41.39 -1.36
N MET A 152 29.99 41.59 -2.49
CA MET A 152 30.47 42.45 -3.58
C MET A 152 30.52 43.93 -3.20
N VAL A 153 29.59 44.41 -2.37
CA VAL A 153 29.56 45.81 -1.88
C VAL A 153 30.63 46.09 -0.81
N LYS A 154 31.16 45.04 -0.15
CA LYS A 154 32.18 45.17 0.91
C LYS A 154 33.62 45.11 0.40
N ASN A 155 33.83 44.78 -0.87
CA ASN A 155 35.14 44.82 -1.56
C ASN A 155 35.26 46.08 -2.41
#